data_AF-A0A8K0JZW8-F1
#
_entry.id   AF-A0A8K0JZW8-F1
#
_cell.length_a   1.000
_cell.length_b   1.000
_cell.length_c   1.000
_cell.angle_alpha   90.00
_cell.angle_beta   90.00
_cell.angle_gamma   90.00
#
_symmetry.space_group_name_H-M   'P 1'
#
loop_
_entity.id
_entity.type
_entity.pdbx_description
1 polymer ?
#
loop_
_entity_poly.entity_id
_entity_poly.type
_entity_poly.pdbx_seq_one_letter_code
_entity_poly.pdbx_strand_id
1 'polypeptide(L)'
;MDDVMERRRERVWEVCKANGLVDYDGRALKPPNAWEFMIDKKHNLVWCNVFKAASSSWMYNFNLLGGYTADFLKRTKKAPLNLARTRFPRPSVQELREALPNSLSFLIVRDPFERLLSAYRNKLEGFRHKYYRKMARDMILLSRGTLASGTQRVSPSTCNPNGYPKVSKIILNHFAGNIPNAYFL
;
A
#
# COMPACT_ATOMS: atom_id res chain seq x y z
N MET A 1 -22.37 -17.37 -4.06
CA MET A 1 -21.46 -16.34 -3.50
C MET A 1 -20.05 -16.51 -4.06
N ASP A 2 -19.62 -17.75 -4.30
CA ASP A 2 -18.28 -18.10 -4.81
C ASP A 2 -17.99 -17.59 -6.22
N ASP A 3 -18.97 -17.63 -7.12
CA ASP A 3 -18.84 -17.18 -8.52
C ASP A 3 -18.41 -15.70 -8.66
N VAL A 4 -18.84 -14.81 -7.76
CA VAL A 4 -18.42 -13.40 -7.76
C VAL A 4 -16.95 -13.25 -7.34
N MET A 5 -16.50 -14.02 -6.36
CA MET A 5 -15.11 -13.95 -5.88
C MET A 5 -14.14 -14.60 -6.85
N GLU A 6 -14.57 -15.66 -7.53
CA GLU A 6 -13.81 -16.30 -8.60
C GLU A 6 -13.56 -15.32 -9.75
N ARG A 7 -14.62 -14.68 -10.28
CA ARG A 7 -14.49 -13.65 -11.31
C ARG A 7 -13.56 -12.50 -10.92
N ARG A 8 -13.57 -12.10 -9.64
CA ARG A 8 -12.67 -11.06 -9.14
C ARG A 8 -11.21 -11.52 -9.14
N ARG A 9 -10.96 -12.77 -8.74
CA ARG A 9 -9.63 -13.37 -8.77
C ARG A 9 -9.09 -13.46 -10.20
N GLU A 10 -9.92 -13.94 -11.12
CA GLU A 10 -9.61 -13.98 -12.55
C GLU A 10 -9.30 -12.58 -13.09
N ARG A 11 -10.12 -11.58 -12.77
CA ARG A 11 -9.89 -10.20 -13.22
C ARG A 11 -8.55 -9.65 -12.73
N VAL A 12 -8.19 -9.89 -11.47
CA VAL A 12 -6.89 -9.46 -10.92
C VAL A 12 -5.75 -10.17 -11.68
N TRP A 13 -5.90 -11.46 -11.93
CA TRP A 13 -4.91 -12.26 -12.65
C TRP A 13 -4.67 -11.76 -14.09
N GLU A 14 -5.74 -11.48 -14.83
CA GLU A 14 -5.65 -10.98 -16.20
C GLU A 14 -5.01 -9.58 -16.26
N VAL A 15 -5.32 -8.72 -15.28
CA VAL A 15 -4.64 -7.42 -15.16
C VAL A 15 -3.15 -7.59 -14.85
N CYS A 16 -2.77 -8.53 -13.98
CA CYS A 16 -1.37 -8.81 -13.68
C CYS A 16 -0.59 -9.29 -14.93
N LYS A 17 -1.18 -10.19 -15.72
CA LYS A 17 -0.60 -10.64 -17.01
C LYS A 17 -0.44 -9.48 -17.99
N ALA A 18 -1.50 -8.71 -18.20
CA ALA A 18 -1.51 -7.60 -19.15
C ALA A 18 -0.47 -6.51 -18.80
N ASN A 19 -0.10 -6.40 -17.52
CA ASN A 19 0.91 -5.45 -17.03
C ASN A 19 2.32 -6.06 -16.88
N GLY A 20 2.56 -7.29 -17.36
CA GLY A 20 3.87 -7.93 -17.28
C GLY A 20 4.36 -8.09 -15.84
N LEU A 21 3.45 -8.40 -14.90
CA LEU A 21 3.80 -8.72 -13.52
C LEU A 21 4.05 -10.21 -13.32
N VAL A 22 3.55 -11.04 -14.24
CA VAL A 22 3.73 -12.49 -14.27
C VAL A 22 4.19 -12.95 -15.65
N ASP A 23 4.94 -14.05 -15.71
CA ASP A 23 5.31 -14.71 -16.97
C ASP A 23 4.14 -15.57 -17.52
N TYR A 24 4.36 -16.23 -18.66
CA TYR A 24 3.36 -17.10 -19.28
C TYR A 24 2.96 -18.29 -18.38
N ASP A 25 3.89 -18.75 -17.54
CA ASP A 25 3.68 -19.84 -16.57
C ASP A 25 3.04 -19.32 -15.26
N GLY A 26 2.70 -18.03 -15.17
CA GLY A 26 2.11 -17.42 -13.98
C GLY A 26 3.11 -17.12 -12.85
N ARG A 27 4.42 -17.22 -13.09
CA ARG A 27 5.43 -16.88 -12.09
C ARG A 27 5.65 -15.38 -12.06
N ALA A 28 5.79 -14.83 -10.85
CA ALA A 28 6.06 -13.40 -10.68
C ALA A 28 7.39 -13.00 -11.33
N LEU A 29 7.37 -12.02 -12.23
CA LEU A 29 8.56 -11.53 -12.94
C LEU A 29 9.48 -10.71 -12.03
N LYS A 30 8.96 -10.21 -10.91
CA LYS A 30 9.72 -9.52 -9.86
C LYS A 30 9.31 -10.07 -8.50
N PRO A 31 10.23 -10.13 -7.52
CA PRO A 31 9.87 -10.54 -6.18
C PRO A 31 8.83 -9.58 -5.60
N PRO A 32 7.80 -10.09 -4.90
CA PRO A 32 6.82 -9.22 -4.25
C PRO A 32 7.50 -8.39 -3.16
N ASN A 33 6.93 -7.21 -2.87
CA ASN A 33 7.32 -6.47 -1.67
C ASN A 33 6.77 -7.18 -0.43
N ALA A 34 7.54 -8.14 0.10
CA ALA A 34 7.15 -8.97 1.24
C ALA A 34 6.78 -8.13 2.48
N TRP A 35 7.30 -6.91 2.61
CA TRP A 35 7.03 -6.03 3.75
C TRP A 35 5.58 -5.57 3.87
N GLU A 36 4.79 -5.65 2.79
CA GLU A 36 3.36 -5.33 2.84
C GLU A 36 2.51 -6.48 3.40
N PHE A 37 3.06 -7.68 3.48
CA PHE A 37 2.32 -8.85 3.95
C PHE A 37 2.31 -8.94 5.47
N MET A 38 1.18 -9.36 6.04
CA MET A 38 1.08 -9.85 7.42
C MET A 38 0.87 -11.36 7.38
N ILE A 39 1.74 -12.09 8.08
CA ILE A 39 1.71 -13.55 8.15
C ILE A 39 1.30 -13.94 9.56
N ASP A 40 0.11 -14.50 9.70
CA ASP A 40 -0.36 -15.10 10.94
C ASP A 40 -0.28 -16.62 10.83
N LYS A 41 0.85 -17.16 11.29
CA LYS A 41 1.11 -18.61 11.29
C LYS A 41 0.17 -19.37 12.22
N LYS A 42 -0.41 -18.72 13.24
CA LYS A 42 -1.29 -19.39 14.21
C LYS A 42 -2.65 -19.71 13.60
N HIS A 43 -3.15 -18.82 12.75
CA HIS A 43 -4.47 -18.95 12.12
C HIS A 43 -4.37 -19.27 10.62
N ASN A 44 -3.17 -19.54 10.10
CA ASN A 44 -2.90 -19.84 8.69
C ASN A 44 -3.43 -18.74 7.75
N LEU A 45 -3.16 -17.47 8.07
CA LEU A 45 -3.58 -16.31 7.27
C LEU A 45 -2.37 -15.57 6.71
N VAL A 46 -2.47 -15.21 5.42
CA VAL A 46 -1.52 -14.29 4.77
C VAL A 46 -2.30 -13.15 4.13
N TRP A 47 -2.13 -11.95 4.64
CA TRP A 47 -2.82 -10.77 4.11
C TRP A 47 -1.85 -9.80 3.45
N CYS A 48 -2.10 -9.48 2.18
CA CYS A 48 -1.43 -8.36 1.50
C CYS A 48 -2.13 -7.05 1.86
N ASN A 49 -1.47 -6.20 2.65
CA ASN A 49 -2.05 -4.92 3.05
C ASN A 49 -2.05 -3.91 1.89
N VAL A 50 -3.25 -3.58 1.40
CA VAL A 50 -3.48 -2.48 0.44
C VAL A 50 -4.15 -1.32 1.18
N PHE A 51 -3.44 -0.20 1.31
CA PHE A 51 -3.99 0.98 1.97
C PHE A 51 -5.25 1.50 1.28
N LYS A 52 -6.21 1.96 2.09
CA LYS A 52 -7.50 2.52 1.64
C LYS A 52 -8.43 1.51 0.95
N ALA A 53 -8.07 0.23 0.95
CA ALA A 53 -8.94 -0.90 0.61
C ALA A 53 -9.18 -1.74 1.87
N ALA A 54 -10.12 -1.31 2.71
CA ALA A 54 -10.45 -1.92 4.02
C ALA A 54 -9.27 -2.07 5.02
N SER A 55 -8.15 -1.37 4.79
CA SER A 55 -6.91 -1.54 5.56
C SER A 55 -7.08 -1.29 7.06
N SER A 56 -7.90 -0.32 7.47
CA SER A 56 -8.14 -0.04 8.90
C SER A 56 -8.88 -1.18 9.59
N SER A 57 -9.89 -1.76 8.94
CA SER A 57 -10.67 -2.87 9.47
C SER A 57 -9.82 -4.12 9.63
N TRP A 58 -8.98 -4.42 8.65
CA TRP A 58 -8.09 -5.57 8.74
C TRP A 58 -6.92 -5.36 9.69
N MET A 59 -6.39 -4.14 9.83
CA MET A 59 -5.46 -3.83 10.90
C MET A 59 -6.09 -4.04 12.28
N TYR A 60 -7.37 -3.69 12.47
CA TYR A 60 -8.08 -3.96 13.71
C TYR A 60 -8.16 -5.48 13.98
N ASN A 61 -8.60 -6.26 12.99
CA ASN A 61 -8.68 -7.72 13.10
C ASN A 61 -7.32 -8.37 13.38
N PHE A 62 -6.27 -8.01 12.65
CA PHE A 62 -4.92 -8.52 12.92
C PHE A 62 -4.44 -8.14 14.32
N ASN A 63 -4.72 -6.92 14.79
CA ASN A 63 -4.38 -6.58 16.18
C ASN A 63 -5.12 -7.45 17.20
N LEU A 64 -6.40 -7.78 16.97
CA LEU A 64 -7.12 -8.73 17.82
C LEU A 64 -6.50 -10.13 17.76
N LEU A 65 -6.20 -10.65 16.57
CA LEU A 65 -5.53 -11.94 16.37
C LEU A 65 -4.14 -11.99 17.04
N GLY A 66 -3.44 -10.86 17.06
CA GLY A 66 -2.17 -10.67 17.75
C GLY A 66 -2.27 -10.55 19.28
N GLY A 67 -3.47 -10.71 19.84
CA GLY A 67 -3.73 -10.76 21.29
C GLY A 67 -4.01 -9.41 21.94
N TYR A 68 -4.24 -8.34 21.18
CA TYR A 68 -4.73 -7.09 21.77
C TYR A 68 -6.23 -7.17 22.05
N THR A 69 -6.67 -6.58 23.16
CA THR A 69 -8.10 -6.51 23.48
C THR A 69 -8.78 -5.36 22.72
N ALA A 70 -10.07 -5.53 22.40
CA ALA A 70 -10.86 -4.48 21.75
C ALA A 70 -10.84 -3.16 22.55
N ASP A 71 -10.90 -3.26 23.88
CA ASP A 71 -10.87 -2.12 24.78
C ASP A 71 -9.53 -1.37 24.78
N PHE A 72 -8.42 -2.09 24.69
CA PHE A 72 -7.11 -1.49 24.49
C PHE A 72 -7.05 -0.75 23.14
N LEU A 73 -7.53 -1.38 22.06
CA LEU A 73 -7.51 -0.80 20.72
C LEU A 73 -8.39 0.45 20.59
N LYS A 74 -9.47 0.56 21.37
CA LYS A 74 -10.31 1.77 21.43
C LYS A 74 -9.61 2.94 22.10
N ARG A 75 -8.74 2.69 23.09
CA ARG A 75 -8.10 3.75 23.92
C ARG A 75 -6.70 4.13 23.47
N THR A 76 -6.00 3.23 22.77
CA THR A 76 -4.61 3.44 22.38
C THR A 76 -4.45 4.59 21.37
N LYS A 77 -3.41 5.40 21.56
CA LYS A 77 -3.00 6.45 20.61
C LYS A 77 -1.97 5.94 19.59
N LYS A 78 -1.49 4.70 19.74
CA LYS A 78 -0.53 4.11 18.80
C LYS A 78 -1.20 3.82 17.47
N ALA A 79 -0.49 4.06 16.37
CA ALA A 79 -1.00 3.76 15.03
C ALA A 79 -1.30 2.25 14.91
N PRO A 80 -2.49 1.84 14.39
CA PRO A 80 -2.88 0.44 14.28
C PRO A 80 -1.88 -0.43 13.52
N LEU A 81 -1.26 0.12 12.46
CA LEU A 81 -0.20 -0.56 11.72
C LEU A 81 1.02 -0.87 12.59
N ASN A 82 1.45 0.09 13.41
CA ASN A 82 2.63 -0.08 14.26
C ASN A 82 2.39 -1.16 15.30
N LEU A 83 1.19 -1.18 15.92
CA LEU A 83 0.79 -2.23 16.84
C LEU A 83 0.77 -3.60 16.15
N ALA A 84 0.15 -3.71 14.98
CA ALA A 84 0.08 -4.97 14.25
C ALA A 84 1.49 -5.48 13.91
N ARG A 85 2.40 -4.57 13.51
CA ARG A 85 3.78 -4.92 13.18
C ARG A 85 4.64 -5.35 14.36
N THR A 86 4.23 -5.07 15.60
CA THR A 86 4.89 -5.68 16.77
C THR A 86 4.56 -7.16 16.95
N ARG A 87 3.41 -7.61 16.43
CA ARG A 87 2.96 -9.01 16.51
C ARG A 87 3.23 -9.79 15.22
N PHE A 88 3.16 -9.10 14.07
CA PHE A 88 3.35 -9.65 12.74
C PHE A 88 4.46 -8.84 12.03
N PRO A 89 5.74 -9.12 12.34
CA PRO A 89 6.85 -8.37 11.78
C PRO A 89 6.88 -8.46 10.25
N ARG A 90 7.65 -7.58 9.61
CA ARG A 90 7.81 -7.59 8.15
C ARG A 90 8.54 -8.87 7.73
N PRO A 91 7.93 -9.74 6.92
CA PRO A 91 8.59 -10.96 6.50
C PRO A 91 9.60 -10.69 5.39
N SER A 92 10.57 -11.59 5.28
CA SER A 92 11.38 -11.78 4.10
C SER A 92 10.57 -12.42 2.96
N VAL A 93 11.10 -12.37 1.74
CA VAL A 93 10.48 -13.06 0.59
C VAL A 93 10.43 -14.58 0.81
N GLN A 94 11.42 -15.13 1.51
CA GLN A 94 11.48 -16.56 1.80
C GLN A 94 10.38 -16.98 2.78
N GLU A 95 10.23 -16.27 3.90
CA GLU A 95 9.16 -16.53 4.87
C GLU A 95 7.76 -16.41 4.25
N LEU A 96 7.59 -15.46 3.33
CA LEU A 96 6.33 -15.32 2.59
C LEU A 96 6.08 -16.53 1.68
N ARG A 97 7.09 -17.00 0.93
CA ARG A 97 6.96 -18.18 0.06
C ARG A 97 6.65 -19.44 0.83
N GLU A 98 7.21 -19.60 2.02
CA GLU A 98 6.96 -20.74 2.91
C GLU A 98 5.54 -20.70 3.52
N ALA A 99 5.02 -19.51 3.81
CA ALA A 99 3.71 -19.36 4.42
C ALA A 99 2.54 -19.53 3.43
N LEU A 100 2.72 -19.11 2.18
CA LEU A 100 1.63 -19.06 1.18
C LEU A 100 0.94 -20.42 0.90
N PRO A 101 1.66 -21.55 0.71
CA PRO A 101 1.02 -22.81 0.34
C PRO A 101 0.06 -23.36 1.40
N ASN A 102 0.33 -23.09 2.67
CA ASN A 102 -0.42 -23.64 3.81
C ASN A 102 -1.37 -22.62 4.46
N SER A 103 -1.56 -21.46 3.85
CA SER A 103 -2.36 -20.38 4.40
C SER A 103 -3.47 -19.94 3.47
N LEU A 104 -4.59 -19.50 4.04
CA LEU A 104 -5.54 -18.68 3.32
C LEU A 104 -4.87 -17.32 3.03
N SER A 105 -4.48 -17.13 1.77
CA SER A 105 -3.92 -15.87 1.30
C SER A 105 -4.99 -15.01 0.65
N PHE A 106 -5.01 -13.72 0.98
CA PHE A 106 -6.00 -12.81 0.42
C PHE A 106 -5.50 -11.37 0.35
N LEU A 107 -6.14 -10.62 -0.54
CA LEU A 107 -5.99 -9.18 -0.68
C LEU A 107 -7.37 -8.58 -0.90
N ILE A 108 -7.54 -7.31 -0.53
CA ILE A 108 -8.80 -6.61 -0.74
C ILE A 108 -8.54 -5.49 -1.73
N VAL A 109 -9.33 -5.49 -2.79
CA VAL A 109 -9.33 -4.44 -3.81
C VAL A 109 -10.45 -3.46 -3.55
N ARG A 110 -10.27 -2.25 -4.07
CA ARG A 110 -11.27 -1.20 -4.13
C ARG A 110 -11.18 -0.57 -5.52
N ASP A 111 -12.27 0.05 -5.97
CA ASP A 111 -12.23 0.91 -7.15
C ASP A 111 -11.04 1.90 -7.07
N PRO A 112 -10.18 1.98 -8.10
CA PRO A 112 -8.97 2.80 -8.05
C PRO A 112 -9.24 4.29 -7.81
N PHE A 113 -10.31 4.85 -8.41
CA PHE A 113 -10.65 6.27 -8.25
C PHE A 113 -11.18 6.55 -6.85
N GLU A 114 -12.02 5.68 -6.31
CA GLU A 114 -12.44 5.81 -4.91
C GLU A 114 -11.26 5.70 -3.94
N ARG A 115 -10.32 4.77 -4.22
CA ARG A 115 -9.13 4.58 -3.39
C ARG A 115 -8.25 5.82 -3.41
N LEU A 116 -8.04 6.40 -4.60
CA LEU A 116 -7.29 7.64 -4.80
C LEU A 116 -7.97 8.82 -4.09
N LEU A 117 -9.27 9.01 -4.28
CA LEU A 117 -10.03 10.06 -3.61
C LEU A 117 -9.98 9.91 -2.08
N SER A 118 -10.09 8.69 -1.58
CA SER A 118 -9.97 8.41 -0.15
C SER A 118 -8.58 8.77 0.40
N ALA A 119 -7.52 8.50 -0.36
CA ALA A 119 -6.15 8.89 -0.01
C ALA A 119 -5.98 10.41 -0.04
N TYR A 120 -6.51 11.08 -1.06
CA TYR A 120 -6.51 12.53 -1.20
C TYR A 120 -7.17 13.20 0.01
N ARG A 121 -8.41 12.81 0.33
CA ARG A 121 -9.14 13.34 1.50
C ARG A 121 -8.40 13.08 2.82
N ASN A 122 -7.75 11.91 2.94
CA ASN A 122 -7.04 11.58 4.16
C ASN A 122 -5.73 12.36 4.37
N LYS A 123 -5.01 12.69 3.30
CA LYS A 123 -3.64 13.23 3.39
C LYS A 123 -3.49 14.67 2.92
N LEU A 124 -4.25 15.08 1.90
CA LEU A 124 -4.07 16.37 1.22
C LEU A 124 -5.21 17.35 1.53
N GLU A 125 -6.45 16.87 1.67
CA GLU A 125 -7.59 17.71 2.02
C GLU A 125 -7.43 18.34 3.41
N GLY A 126 -7.69 19.64 3.50
CA GLY A 126 -7.54 20.42 4.74
C GLY A 126 -6.10 20.70 5.18
N PHE A 127 -5.08 20.26 4.42
CA PHE A 127 -3.66 20.62 4.61
C PHE A 127 -3.12 20.53 6.04
N ARG A 128 -3.62 19.57 6.83
CA ARG A 128 -3.35 19.50 8.27
C ARG A 128 -1.88 19.27 8.62
N HIS A 129 -1.13 18.59 7.75
CA HIS A 129 0.26 18.26 7.98
C HIS A 129 1.19 19.03 7.02
N LYS A 130 2.23 19.68 7.56
CA LYS A 130 3.15 20.55 6.79
C LYS A 130 3.74 19.85 5.56
N TYR A 131 4.11 18.57 5.70
CA TYR A 131 4.66 17.77 4.60
C TYR A 131 3.67 17.59 3.43
N TYR A 132 2.44 17.13 3.72
CA TYR A 132 1.44 16.92 2.66
C TYR A 132 0.96 18.25 2.07
N ARG A 133 0.95 19.32 2.86
CA ARG A 133 0.70 20.68 2.37
C ARG A 133 1.76 21.12 1.36
N LYS A 134 3.04 20.90 1.64
CA LYS A 134 4.12 21.18 0.68
C LYS A 134 3.94 20.34 -0.58
N MET A 135 3.76 19.03 -0.43
CA MET A 135 3.59 18.11 -1.55
C MET A 135 2.42 18.52 -2.47
N ALA A 136 1.27 18.88 -1.90
CA ALA A 136 0.12 19.34 -2.68
C ALA A 136 0.40 20.65 -3.43
N ARG A 137 1.13 21.60 -2.83
CA ARG A 137 1.56 22.82 -3.54
C ARG A 137 2.47 22.49 -4.71
N ASP A 138 3.45 21.61 -4.50
CA ASP A 138 4.38 21.20 -5.54
C ASP A 138 3.62 20.53 -6.71
N MET A 139 2.63 19.67 -6.42
CA MET A 139 1.76 19.09 -7.46
C MET A 139 0.99 20.15 -8.25
N ILE A 140 0.41 21.15 -7.58
CA ILE A 140 -0.33 22.24 -8.24
C ILE A 140 0.60 23.05 -9.15
N LEU A 141 1.77 23.42 -8.66
CA LEU A 141 2.74 24.20 -9.42
C LEU A 141 3.29 23.43 -10.63
N LEU A 142 3.50 22.11 -10.51
CA LEU A 142 3.84 21.24 -11.64
C LEU A 142 2.71 21.17 -12.66
N SER A 143 1.47 20.94 -12.22
CA SER A 143 0.31 20.86 -13.12
C SER A 143 0.05 22.16 -13.89
N ARG A 144 0.44 23.30 -13.33
CA ARG A 144 0.33 24.63 -13.94
C ARG A 144 1.54 25.02 -14.80
N GLY A 145 2.55 24.16 -14.91
CA GLY A 145 3.79 24.46 -15.63
C GLY A 145 4.64 25.56 -14.99
N THR A 146 4.38 25.92 -13.73
CA THR A 146 5.07 27.02 -13.03
C THR A 146 6.36 26.57 -12.36
N LEU A 147 6.50 25.27 -12.06
CA LEU A 147 7.76 24.64 -11.65
C LEU A 147 8.46 24.02 -12.87
N ALA A 148 9.66 24.47 -13.19
CA ALA A 148 10.50 23.83 -14.22
C ALA A 148 10.82 22.38 -13.81
N SER A 149 10.79 21.43 -14.76
CA SER A 149 10.92 19.98 -14.53
C SER A 149 12.29 19.54 -13.98
N GLY A 150 13.21 20.46 -13.72
CA GLY A 150 14.49 20.16 -13.11
C GLY A 150 15.00 21.31 -12.28
N THR A 151 14.77 21.29 -10.96
CA THR A 151 15.74 21.73 -9.92
C THR A 151 15.13 21.64 -8.52
N GLN A 152 15.25 20.46 -7.90
CA GLN A 152 16.00 20.29 -6.64
C GLN A 152 15.92 18.83 -6.18
N ARG A 153 17.08 18.18 -6.18
CA ARG A 153 17.33 16.90 -5.51
C ARG A 153 16.99 17.06 -4.03
N VAL A 154 15.94 16.41 -3.57
CA VAL A 154 15.81 16.12 -2.14
C VAL A 154 17.03 15.25 -1.78
N SER A 155 17.92 15.74 -0.92
CA SER A 155 19.11 15.00 -0.51
C SER A 155 18.67 13.67 0.15
N PRO A 156 19.42 12.57 -0.05
CA PRO A 156 19.11 11.28 0.58
C PRO A 156 19.20 11.29 2.12
N SER A 157 19.70 12.36 2.74
CA SER A 157 20.08 12.40 4.16
C SER A 157 18.94 12.69 5.14
N THR A 158 17.69 12.83 4.70
CA THR A 158 16.51 12.81 5.59
C THR A 158 15.60 11.63 5.29
N CYS A 159 16.21 10.45 5.22
CA CYS A 159 15.50 9.18 5.38
C CYS A 159 14.94 9.08 6.80
N ASN A 160 13.76 9.68 7.02
CA ASN A 160 12.92 9.29 8.16
C ASN A 160 12.50 7.82 7.93
N PRO A 161 12.66 6.93 8.92
CA PRO A 161 12.32 5.51 8.80
C PRO A 161 10.85 5.21 8.43
N ASN A 162 9.99 6.24 8.40
CA ASN A 162 8.57 6.12 8.06
C ASN A 162 8.22 6.18 6.54
N GLY A 163 9.18 6.01 5.62
CA GLY A 163 8.89 5.63 4.22
C GLY A 163 8.26 6.69 3.29
N TYR A 164 8.01 7.92 3.77
CA TYR A 164 7.36 8.98 2.99
C TYR A 164 8.09 9.50 1.72
N PRO A 165 9.44 9.56 1.63
CA PRO A 165 10.12 10.21 0.50
C PRO A 165 9.93 9.54 -0.87
N LYS A 166 9.72 8.22 -0.91
CA LYS A 166 9.60 7.46 -2.17
C LYS A 166 8.29 7.76 -2.90
N VAL A 167 7.18 7.87 -2.18
CA VAL A 167 5.84 8.08 -2.76
C VAL A 167 5.69 9.51 -3.30
N SER A 168 6.20 10.52 -2.59
CA SER A 168 6.22 11.90 -3.10
C SER A 168 6.94 12.00 -4.44
N LYS A 169 8.06 11.30 -4.60
CA LYS A 169 8.85 11.33 -5.85
C LYS A 169 8.08 10.69 -7.00
N ILE A 170 7.38 9.58 -6.76
CA ILE A 170 6.56 8.92 -7.77
C ILE A 170 5.40 9.83 -8.22
N ILE A 171 4.67 10.42 -7.28
CA ILE A 171 3.53 11.27 -7.62
C ILE A 171 3.98 12.54 -8.36
N LEU A 172 5.04 13.20 -7.89
CA LEU A 172 5.58 14.39 -8.57
C LEU A 172 6.11 14.07 -9.97
N ASN A 173 6.77 12.92 -10.15
CA ASN A 173 7.23 12.49 -11.47
C ASN A 173 6.07 12.16 -12.43
N HIS A 174 4.96 11.63 -11.93
CA HIS A 174 3.75 11.41 -12.74
C HIS A 174 3.17 12.75 -13.22
N PHE A 175 3.02 13.73 -12.34
CA PHE A 175 2.55 15.08 -12.72
C PHE A 175 3.53 15.86 -13.60
N ALA A 176 4.83 15.54 -13.54
CA ALA A 176 5.85 16.11 -14.41
C ALA A 176 5.94 15.45 -15.80
N GLY A 177 5.07 14.46 -16.11
CA GLY A 177 5.08 13.73 -17.37
C GLY A 177 6.26 12.75 -17.54
N ASN A 178 7.03 12.52 -16.47
CA ASN A 178 8.26 11.71 -16.49
C ASN A 178 8.00 10.22 -16.18
N ILE A 179 6.74 9.82 -15.97
CA ILE A 179 6.34 8.41 -15.85
C ILE A 179 5.27 8.15 -16.91
N PRO A 180 5.50 7.24 -17.88
CA PRO A 180 4.43 6.79 -18.77
C PRO A 180 3.32 6.20 -17.90
N ASN A 181 2.09 6.72 -18.03
CA ASN A 181 0.88 6.35 -17.28
C ASN A 181 1.17 5.41 -16.10
N ALA A 182 1.51 6.01 -14.94
CA ALA A 182 1.56 5.25 -13.71
C ALA A 182 0.14 4.73 -13.47
N TYR A 183 -0.13 3.48 -13.85
CA TYR A 183 -1.41 2.85 -13.63
C TYR A 183 -1.63 2.79 -12.11
N PHE A 184 -2.42 3.73 -11.60
CA PHE A 184 -2.98 3.66 -10.26
C PHE A 184 -3.92 2.44 -10.24
N LEU A 185 -3.38 1.28 -9.88
CA LEU A 185 -4.14 0.07 -9.52
C LEU A 185 -4.43 0.08 -8.03
#